data_AF-X1UWM0-F1
#
_entry.id   AF-X1UWM0-F1
#
_cell.length_a   1.000
_cell.length_b   1.000
_cell.length_c   1.000
_cell.angle_alpha   90.00
_cell.angle_beta   90.00
_cell.angle_gamma   90.00
#
_symmetry.space_group_name_H-M   'P 1'
#
loop_
_entity.id
_entity.type
_entity.pdbx_description
1 polymer ?
#
loop_
_entity_poly.entity_id
_entity_poly.type
_entity_poly.pdbx_seq_one_letter_code
_entity_poly.pdbx_strand_id
1 'polypeptide(L)'
;MILNIFKPKKAINKAWLKVKPDRKSIEIFKSNLVLLFNRINESESEEFHKNILSEFLKNTYYHPNHYINTKGRTDLVIHNGKDTKSTVGVLIETKNPGNKTEMPAKENINSKAFHELVLYYLRERITSKNLEI
;
A
#
# COMPACT_ATOMS: atom_id res chain seq x y z
N MET A 1 -6.75 -12.16 -20.19
CA MET A 1 -6.13 -12.98 -19.11
C MET A 1 -7.25 -13.50 -18.22
N ILE A 2 -7.29 -14.80 -17.91
CA ILE A 2 -8.30 -15.35 -16.99
C ILE A 2 -7.78 -15.18 -15.56
N LEU A 3 -8.49 -14.40 -14.74
CA LEU A 3 -8.11 -14.15 -13.35
C LEU A 3 -8.67 -15.23 -12.43
N ASN A 4 -7.80 -15.77 -11.56
CA ASN A 4 -8.21 -16.67 -10.50
C ASN A 4 -8.50 -15.88 -9.22
N ILE A 5 -9.78 -15.75 -8.86
CA ILE A 5 -10.23 -14.85 -7.79
C ILE A 5 -10.42 -15.63 -6.51
N PHE A 6 -9.63 -15.28 -5.50
CA PHE A 6 -9.71 -15.88 -4.17
C PHE A 6 -10.47 -14.98 -3.19
N LYS A 7 -11.29 -15.60 -2.34
CA LYS A 7 -11.81 -14.92 -1.14
C LYS A 7 -10.65 -14.70 -0.15
N PRO A 8 -10.65 -13.63 0.68
CA PRO A 8 -9.58 -13.37 1.64
C PRO A 8 -9.23 -14.57 2.53
N LYS A 9 -10.23 -15.34 2.99
CA LYS A 9 -10.04 -16.56 3.79
C LYS A 9 -9.21 -17.65 3.08
N LYS A 10 -9.18 -17.67 1.74
CA LYS A 10 -8.35 -18.57 0.93
C LYS A 10 -6.97 -17.98 0.62
N ALA A 11 -6.85 -16.66 0.53
CA ALA A 11 -5.61 -15.98 0.15
C ALA A 11 -4.65 -15.74 1.32
N ILE A 12 -5.17 -15.52 2.52
CA ILE A 12 -4.37 -15.19 3.71
C ILE A 12 -3.76 -16.47 4.32
N ASN A 13 -2.51 -16.40 4.77
CA ASN A 13 -1.88 -17.48 5.54
C ASN A 13 -2.70 -17.80 6.79
N LYS A 14 -3.08 -19.07 6.96
CA LYS A 14 -3.93 -19.53 8.09
C LYS A 14 -3.36 -19.20 9.48
N ALA A 15 -2.05 -18.98 9.60
CA ALA A 15 -1.42 -18.52 10.84
C ALA A 15 -2.01 -17.20 11.35
N TRP A 16 -2.39 -16.28 10.45
CA TRP A 16 -3.00 -15.00 10.82
C TRP A 16 -4.36 -15.15 11.49
N LEU A 17 -5.09 -16.25 11.24
CA LEU A 17 -6.36 -16.52 11.92
C LEU A 17 -6.18 -16.84 13.41
N LYS A 18 -4.96 -17.17 13.85
CA LYS A 18 -4.61 -17.44 15.24
C LYS A 18 -4.13 -16.18 15.98
N VAL A 19 -3.85 -15.10 15.26
CA VAL A 19 -3.42 -13.83 15.86
C VAL A 19 -4.68 -13.07 16.26
N LYS A 20 -4.91 -12.94 17.58
CA LYS A 20 -6.04 -12.15 18.09
C LYS A 20 -5.72 -10.67 17.88
N PRO A 21 -6.53 -9.91 17.12
CA PRO A 21 -6.36 -8.47 17.02
C PRO A 21 -6.67 -7.84 18.37
N ASP A 22 -5.84 -6.88 18.79
CA ASP A 22 -6.08 -6.16 20.03
C ASP A 22 -7.17 -5.09 19.82
N ARG A 23 -8.02 -4.91 20.82
CA ARG A 23 -9.18 -4.00 20.72
C ARG A 23 -8.75 -2.55 20.50
N LYS A 24 -7.62 -2.14 21.09
CA LYS A 24 -7.12 -0.77 20.98
C LYS A 24 -6.72 -0.45 19.53
N SER A 25 -5.97 -1.33 18.87
CA SER A 25 -5.60 -1.18 17.47
C SER A 25 -6.81 -1.20 16.55
N ILE A 26 -7.84 -2.00 16.84
CA ILE A 26 -9.10 -1.97 16.07
C ILE A 26 -9.75 -0.57 16.17
N GLU A 27 -9.84 0.01 17.35
CA GLU A 27 -10.46 1.33 17.52
C GLU A 27 -9.61 2.45 16.90
N ILE A 28 -8.29 2.38 17.00
CA ILE A 28 -7.37 3.30 16.30
C ILE A 28 -7.56 3.20 14.79
N PHE A 29 -7.58 1.99 14.24
CA PHE A 29 -7.81 1.75 12.82
C PHE A 29 -9.15 2.34 12.37
N LYS A 30 -10.25 2.08 13.09
CA LYS A 30 -11.57 2.63 12.76
C LYS A 30 -11.56 4.16 12.74
N SER A 31 -11.00 4.79 13.78
CA SER A 31 -10.91 6.25 13.87
C SER A 31 -10.13 6.84 12.69
N ASN A 32 -8.94 6.30 12.42
CA ASN A 32 -8.11 6.78 11.31
C ASN A 32 -8.74 6.49 9.94
N LEU A 33 -9.48 5.39 9.80
CA LEU A 33 -10.18 5.04 8.57
C LEU A 33 -11.32 6.01 8.27
N VAL A 34 -12.09 6.42 9.29
CA VAL A 34 -13.11 7.47 9.14
C VAL A 34 -12.46 8.79 8.72
N LEU A 35 -11.35 9.17 9.33
CA LEU A 35 -10.60 10.36 8.94
C LEU A 35 -10.08 10.30 7.50
N LEU A 36 -9.58 9.15 7.06
CA LEU A 36 -9.17 8.92 5.67
C LEU A 36 -10.33 9.19 4.72
N PHE A 37 -11.49 8.54 4.92
CA PHE A 37 -12.65 8.71 4.04
C PHE A 37 -13.18 10.14 4.01
N ASN A 38 -13.21 10.83 5.16
CA ASN A 38 -13.67 12.23 5.23
C ASN A 38 -12.77 13.20 4.45
N ARG A 39 -11.54 12.81 4.11
CA ARG A 39 -10.58 13.64 3.37
C ARG A 39 -10.47 13.28 1.88
N ILE A 40 -11.11 12.20 1.43
CA ILE A 40 -11.10 11.84 0.01
C ILE A 40 -11.98 12.85 -0.75
N ASN A 41 -11.38 13.48 -1.75
CA ASN A 41 -12.06 14.37 -2.68
C ASN A 41 -11.63 14.07 -4.12
N GLU A 42 -12.53 13.56 -4.98
CA GLU A 42 -12.19 13.17 -6.36
C GLU A 42 -11.73 14.35 -7.24
N SER A 43 -12.05 15.60 -6.88
CA SER A 43 -11.59 16.77 -7.61
C SER A 43 -10.12 17.12 -7.36
N GLU A 44 -9.51 16.54 -6.32
CA GLU A 44 -8.12 16.80 -5.94
C GLU A 44 -7.14 15.95 -6.75
N SER A 45 -5.87 16.34 -6.72
CA SER A 45 -4.79 15.64 -7.43
C SER A 45 -4.43 14.28 -6.82
N GLU A 46 -3.82 13.41 -7.61
CA GLU A 46 -3.23 12.16 -7.12
C GLU A 46 -2.23 12.37 -5.96
N GLU A 47 -1.40 13.41 -6.05
CA GLU A 47 -0.45 13.79 -5.00
C GLU A 47 -1.16 14.12 -3.67
N PHE A 48 -2.31 14.78 -3.74
CA PHE A 48 -3.12 15.10 -2.57
C PHE A 48 -3.59 13.81 -1.87
N HIS A 49 -4.15 12.85 -2.60
CA HIS A 49 -4.59 11.57 -2.02
C HIS A 49 -3.42 10.72 -1.54
N LYS A 50 -2.27 10.76 -2.23
CA LYS A 50 -1.04 10.08 -1.78
C LYS A 50 -0.61 10.55 -0.39
N ASN A 51 -0.66 11.86 -0.14
CA ASN A 51 -0.32 12.42 1.17
C ASN A 51 -1.29 11.96 2.27
N ILE A 52 -2.60 11.96 1.98
CA ILE A 52 -3.62 11.45 2.91
C ILE A 52 -3.40 9.96 3.22
N LEU A 53 -3.10 9.15 2.21
CA LEU A 53 -2.81 7.72 2.38
C LEU A 53 -1.55 7.52 3.25
N SER A 54 -0.50 8.29 2.99
CA SER A 54 0.75 8.26 3.79
C SER A 54 0.49 8.59 5.26
N GLU A 55 -0.31 9.63 5.54
CA GLU A 55 -0.70 10.01 6.89
C GLU A 55 -1.51 8.91 7.59
N PHE A 56 -2.50 8.33 6.90
CA PHE A 56 -3.30 7.22 7.42
C PHE A 56 -2.40 6.03 7.82
N LEU A 57 -1.48 5.61 6.95
CA LEU A 57 -0.59 4.48 7.21
C LEU A 57 0.35 4.76 8.41
N LYS A 58 0.95 5.97 8.46
CA LYS A 58 1.80 6.39 9.57
C LYS A 58 1.07 6.34 10.91
N ASN A 59 -0.11 6.96 10.97
CA ASN A 59 -0.88 7.11 12.21
C ASN A 59 -1.55 5.81 12.67
N THR A 60 -1.67 4.81 11.79
CA THR A 60 -2.39 3.57 12.10
C THR A 60 -1.46 2.42 12.46
N TYR A 61 -0.33 2.24 11.75
CA TYR A 61 0.47 1.03 11.88
C TYR A 61 1.98 1.25 11.94
N TYR A 62 2.49 2.24 11.23
CA TYR A 62 3.91 2.25 10.84
C TYR A 62 4.79 3.18 11.69
N HIS A 63 4.29 4.32 12.15
CA HIS A 63 5.07 5.23 12.98
C HIS A 63 5.18 4.72 14.43
N PRO A 64 6.33 4.85 15.12
CA PRO A 64 7.62 5.45 14.70
C PRO A 64 8.63 4.43 14.15
N ASN A 65 8.23 3.18 13.97
CA ASN A 65 9.17 2.08 13.73
C ASN A 65 9.52 1.90 12.25
N HIS A 66 8.69 2.43 11.36
CA HIS A 66 8.82 2.34 9.91
C HIS A 66 8.80 3.72 9.27
N TYR A 67 9.60 3.88 8.22
CA TYR A 67 9.65 5.10 7.42
C TYR A 67 8.80 4.96 6.16
N ILE A 68 7.94 5.96 5.91
CA ILE A 68 7.10 6.02 4.71
C ILE A 68 7.40 7.31 3.94
N ASN A 69 7.88 7.18 2.71
CA ASN A 69 8.14 8.29 1.79
C ASN A 69 8.21 7.78 0.33
N THR A 70 8.41 8.69 -0.63
CA THR A 70 8.78 8.35 -2.01
C THR A 70 10.16 7.69 -2.07
N LYS A 71 10.41 6.88 -3.11
CA LYS A 71 11.75 6.35 -3.42
C LYS A 71 11.98 6.32 -4.92
N GLY A 72 12.80 7.24 -5.40
CA GLY A 72 13.04 7.42 -6.82
C GLY A 72 11.74 7.77 -7.56
N ARG A 73 11.28 6.90 -8.46
CA ARG A 73 10.02 7.07 -9.19
C ARG A 73 8.83 6.32 -8.56
N THR A 74 9.04 5.63 -7.45
CA THR A 74 7.97 4.95 -6.73
C THR A 74 7.22 5.97 -5.86
N ASP A 75 5.90 5.99 -5.97
CA ASP A 75 5.03 6.93 -5.26
C ASP A 75 5.21 6.89 -3.76
N LEU A 76 5.08 5.70 -3.16
CA LEU A 76 5.31 5.48 -1.75
C LEU A 76 5.99 4.13 -1.52
N VAL A 77 6.89 4.11 -0.56
CA VAL A 77 7.49 2.89 -0.02
C VAL A 77 7.36 2.89 1.49
N ILE A 78 7.28 1.69 2.07
CA ILE A 78 7.41 1.49 3.51
C ILE A 78 8.70 0.73 3.76
N HIS A 79 9.58 1.35 4.54
CA HIS A 79 10.84 0.75 4.96
C HIS A 79 10.65 -0.16 6.18
N ASN A 80 11.45 -1.23 6.27
CA ASN A 80 11.44 -2.16 7.40
C ASN A 80 12.00 -1.54 8.70
N GLY A 81 12.64 -0.38 8.60
CA GLY A 81 13.13 0.42 9.73
C GLY A 81 12.72 1.89 9.64
N LYS A 82 13.28 2.67 10.57
CA LYS A 82 12.86 4.05 10.89
C LYS A 82 13.35 5.11 9.91
N ASP A 83 14.20 4.72 8.96
CA ASP A 83 14.81 5.62 7.98
C ASP A 83 15.05 4.91 6.64
N THR A 84 15.56 5.69 5.66
CA THR A 84 15.81 5.26 4.29
C THR A 84 16.98 4.28 4.13
N LYS A 85 17.76 4.01 5.19
CA LYS A 85 18.89 3.06 5.15
C LYS A 85 18.43 1.62 5.26
N SER A 86 17.26 1.40 5.88
CA SER A 86 16.64 0.08 5.92
C SER A 86 16.04 -0.31 4.58
N THR A 87 15.92 -1.61 4.35
CA THR A 87 15.29 -2.21 3.17
C THR A 87 13.84 -1.76 3.02
N VAL A 88 13.35 -1.77 1.78
CA VAL A 88 11.93 -1.55 1.50
C VAL A 88 11.20 -2.88 1.72
N GLY A 89 10.11 -2.86 2.48
CA GLY A 89 9.24 -4.02 2.70
C GLY A 89 7.88 -3.92 1.99
N VAL A 90 7.45 -2.71 1.61
CA VAL A 90 6.19 -2.51 0.87
C VAL A 90 6.38 -1.44 -0.20
N LEU A 91 5.86 -1.73 -1.40
CA LEU A 91 5.70 -0.78 -2.50
C LEU A 91 4.23 -0.39 -2.62
N ILE A 92 3.97 0.90 -2.83
CA ILE A 92 2.63 1.42 -3.03
C ILE A 92 2.67 2.32 -4.26
N GLU A 93 1.86 1.97 -5.25
CA GLU A 93 1.53 2.82 -6.39
C GLU A 93 0.18 3.47 -6.11
N THR A 94 0.09 4.78 -6.31
CA THR A 94 -1.15 5.53 -6.13
C THR A 94 -1.71 5.95 -7.46
N LYS A 95 -3.04 6.06 -7.53
CA LYS A 95 -3.73 6.73 -8.64
C LYS A 95 -4.81 7.64 -8.08
N ASN A 96 -5.16 8.67 -8.84
CA ASN A 96 -6.33 9.48 -8.52
C ASN A 96 -7.59 8.59 -8.40
N PRO A 97 -8.45 8.77 -7.37
CA PRO A 97 -9.66 7.97 -7.19
C PRO A 97 -10.65 8.01 -8.37
N GLY A 98 -10.68 9.12 -9.12
CA GLY A 98 -11.46 9.26 -10.34
C GLY A 98 -10.85 8.54 -11.55
N ASN A 99 -9.55 8.22 -11.53
CA ASN A 99 -8.85 7.54 -12.62
C ASN A 99 -8.99 6.01 -12.52
N LYS A 100 -10.18 5.52 -12.92
CA LYS A 100 -10.51 4.10 -12.90
C LYS A 100 -9.81 3.28 -13.98
N THR A 101 -9.26 3.91 -15.02
CA THR A 101 -8.64 3.22 -16.17
C THR A 101 -7.20 2.80 -15.88
N GLU A 102 -6.47 3.54 -15.04
CA GLU A 102 -5.09 3.21 -14.66
C GLU A 102 -4.99 2.18 -13.53
N MET A 103 -6.06 1.99 -12.76
CA MET A 103 -6.12 1.05 -11.64
C MET A 103 -6.50 -0.37 -12.08
N PRO A 104 -5.97 -1.41 -11.42
CA PRO A 104 -6.34 -2.78 -11.72
C PRO A 104 -7.80 -3.05 -11.32
N ALA A 105 -8.54 -3.68 -12.22
CA ALA A 105 -9.92 -4.12 -12.00
C ALA A 105 -10.06 -5.64 -12.12
N LYS A 106 -11.15 -6.18 -11.60
CA LYS A 106 -11.44 -7.62 -11.67
C LYS A 106 -11.56 -8.12 -13.11
N GLU A 107 -11.99 -7.26 -14.02
CA GLU A 107 -12.18 -7.56 -15.44
C GLU A 107 -10.92 -7.24 -16.25
N ASN A 108 -10.04 -6.36 -15.73
CA ASN A 108 -8.81 -5.95 -16.38
C ASN A 108 -7.71 -5.62 -15.37
N ILE A 109 -6.80 -6.58 -15.14
CA ILE A 109 -5.60 -6.36 -14.32
C ILE A 109 -4.47 -5.68 -15.08
N ASN A 110 -4.51 -5.70 -16.43
CA ASN A 110 -3.48 -5.11 -17.29
C ASN A 110 -3.66 -3.59 -17.32
N SER A 111 -3.35 -2.97 -16.19
CA SER A 111 -3.46 -1.54 -15.97
C SER A 111 -2.07 -0.93 -15.79
N LYS A 112 -1.99 0.38 -15.96
CA LYS A 112 -0.73 1.12 -15.82
C LYS A 112 -0.14 0.97 -14.41
N ALA A 113 -0.95 1.16 -13.37
CA ALA A 113 -0.51 1.03 -11.98
C ALA A 113 0.04 -0.39 -11.67
N PHE A 114 -0.57 -1.43 -12.25
CA PHE A 114 -0.08 -2.80 -12.08
C PHE A 114 1.29 -3.00 -12.74
N HIS A 115 1.48 -2.50 -13.96
CA HIS A 115 2.77 -2.60 -14.65
C HIS A 115 3.87 -1.79 -13.95
N GLU A 116 3.54 -0.59 -13.46
CA GLU A 116 4.45 0.25 -12.65
C GLU A 116 4.87 -0.50 -11.38
N LEU A 117 3.93 -1.08 -10.64
CA LEU A 117 4.21 -1.85 -9.43
C LEU A 117 5.07 -3.09 -9.69
N VAL A 118 4.80 -3.83 -10.77
CA VAL A 118 5.65 -4.98 -11.18
C VAL A 118 7.06 -4.52 -11.54
N LEU A 119 7.20 -3.41 -12.27
CA LEU A 119 8.50 -2.85 -12.61
C LEU A 119 9.29 -2.46 -11.36
N TYR A 120 8.65 -1.79 -10.40
CA TYR A 120 9.29 -1.38 -9.14
C TYR A 120 9.66 -2.58 -8.28
N TYR A 121 8.80 -3.60 -8.21
CA TYR A 121 9.12 -4.86 -7.54
C TYR A 121 10.37 -5.53 -8.14
N LEU A 122 10.43 -5.66 -9.47
CA LEU A 122 11.58 -6.27 -10.15
C LEU A 122 12.87 -5.49 -9.92
N ARG A 123 12.80 -4.14 -9.87
CA ARG A 123 13.96 -3.30 -9.55
C ARG A 123 14.46 -3.53 -8.14
N GLU A 124 13.58 -3.54 -7.14
CA GLU A 124 13.96 -3.84 -5.75
C GLU A 124 14.54 -5.26 -5.65
N ARG A 125 13.82 -6.26 -6.17
CA ARG A 125 14.17 -7.66 -5.99
C ARG A 125 15.42 -8.08 -6.75
N ILE A 126 15.56 -7.66 -8.01
CA ILE A 126 16.62 -8.13 -8.91
C ILE A 126 17.79 -7.15 -8.90
N THR A 127 17.56 -5.88 -9.23
CA THR A 127 18.64 -4.89 -9.37
C THR A 127 19.23 -4.53 -8.02
N SER A 128 18.38 -4.23 -7.03
CA SER A 128 18.82 -3.87 -5.68
C SER A 128 19.05 -5.09 -4.77
N LYS A 129 18.77 -6.31 -5.25
CA LYS A 129 18.93 -7.57 -4.51
C LYS A 129 18.23 -7.56 -3.14
N ASN A 130 17.12 -6.83 -3.02
CA ASN A 130 16.34 -6.74 -1.81
C ASN A 130 15.51 -8.03 -1.64
N LEU A 131 15.91 -8.89 -0.71
CA LEU A 131 15.21 -10.15 -0.45
C LEU A 131 14.00 -9.99 0.48
N GLU A 132 13.82 -8.80 1.07
CA GLU A 132 12.79 -8.48 2.06
C GLU A 132 11.58 -7.73 1.46
N ILE A 133 11.59 -7.54 0.14
CA ILE A 133 10.46 -7.03 -0.66
C ILE A 133 9.48 -8.15 -1.06
#